data_AF-A0A411PFW9-F1
#
_entry.id   AF-A0A411PFW9-F1
#
_cell.length_a   1.000
_cell.length_b   1.000
_cell.length_c   1.000
_cell.angle_alpha   90.00
_cell.angle_beta   90.00
_cell.angle_gamma   90.00
#
_symmetry.space_group_name_H-M   'P 1'
#
loop_
_entity.id
_entity.type
_entity.pdbx_description
1 polymer ?
#
loop_
_entity_poly.entity_id
_entity_poly.type
_entity_poly.pdbx_seq_one_letter_code
_entity_poly.pdbx_strand_id
1 'polypeptide(L)'
;MKQESGVGNADAVALDDKRWFFDFRIKGMSKFNDNSVVKLAVTRLFYPLPLISSLLILIVMLGIAAAPLSIADDELARTFALANFALVPIYFIVRWVLIRLHYGSKLAQQCIVSRDKLILPGSAIINKPKGEYVIEREHIKRAKVIYKSRHARAFGVRNHIVGIEFILQSGEKVYLDALYFPLKQLFYMLLFFDYPVRTAHGQYSFKSLLAIVFTAFPVLASMVICAAVVESFL
;
A
#
# COMPACT_ATOMS: atom_id res chain seq x y z
N MET A 1 9.64 17.27 -33.21
CA MET A 1 9.38 18.20 -32.10
C MET A 1 8.34 17.60 -31.19
N LYS A 2 8.77 16.95 -30.11
CA LYS A 2 7.88 16.42 -29.06
C LYS A 2 7.77 17.50 -27.99
N GLN A 3 6.55 18.00 -27.77
CA GLN A 3 6.21 18.94 -26.70
C GLN A 3 6.74 18.42 -25.36
N GLU A 4 7.64 19.20 -24.77
CA GLU A 4 7.95 19.16 -23.35
C GLU A 4 6.68 19.60 -22.59
N SER A 5 5.88 18.63 -22.18
CA SER A 5 4.73 18.88 -21.31
C SER A 5 5.22 19.17 -19.89
N GLY A 6 5.39 20.46 -19.60
CA GLY A 6 5.15 21.06 -18.29
C GLY A 6 5.97 20.48 -17.14
N VAL A 7 7.15 21.05 -16.94
CA VAL A 7 7.68 21.23 -15.58
C VAL A 7 6.69 22.13 -14.84
N GLY A 8 5.66 21.53 -14.24
CA GLY A 8 4.70 22.23 -13.42
C GLY A 8 5.43 22.87 -12.24
N ASN A 9 5.32 24.19 -12.16
CA ASN A 9 5.78 24.99 -11.03
C ASN A 9 5.33 24.36 -9.70
N ALA A 10 6.18 24.51 -8.69
CA ALA A 10 5.92 24.05 -7.33
C ALA A 10 4.80 24.90 -6.71
N ASP A 11 3.54 24.55 -6.97
CA ASP A 11 2.41 25.13 -6.24
C ASP A 11 2.56 24.70 -4.78
N ALA A 12 2.72 25.68 -3.89
CA ALA A 12 2.67 25.46 -2.46
C ALA A 12 1.27 24.89 -2.12
N VAL A 13 1.21 23.62 -1.75
CA VAL A 13 -0.04 22.96 -1.41
C VAL A 13 -0.45 23.41 -0.01
N ALA A 14 -1.58 24.11 0.08
CA ALA A 14 -2.16 24.50 1.36
C ALA A 14 -2.81 23.30 2.08
N LEU A 15 -2.82 23.32 3.41
CA LEU A 15 -3.39 22.25 4.24
C LEU A 15 -4.92 22.09 4.06
N ASP A 16 -5.61 23.13 3.62
CA ASP A 16 -7.05 23.16 3.37
C ASP A 16 -7.42 22.88 1.90
N ASP A 17 -6.44 22.61 1.03
CA ASP A 17 -6.70 22.34 -0.39
C ASP A 17 -7.49 21.03 -0.56
N LYS A 18 -8.78 21.19 -0.89
CA LYS A 18 -9.74 20.09 -1.09
C LYS A 18 -9.34 19.15 -2.23
N ARG A 19 -8.52 19.58 -3.19
CA ARG A 19 -8.01 18.69 -4.25
C ARG A 19 -7.12 17.58 -3.66
N TRP A 20 -6.44 17.88 -2.56
CA TRP A 20 -5.54 16.96 -1.87
C TRP A 20 -6.19 16.32 -0.64
N PHE A 21 -6.93 17.10 0.14
CA PHE A 21 -7.39 16.72 1.48
C PHE A 21 -8.92 16.68 1.62
N PHE A 22 -9.66 16.40 0.54
CA PHE A 22 -11.11 16.15 0.63
C PHE A 22 -11.43 15.09 1.69
N ASP A 23 -12.34 15.43 2.61
CA ASP A 23 -12.80 14.61 3.73
C ASP A 23 -11.65 13.93 4.51
N PHE A 24 -10.57 14.67 4.71
CA PHE A 24 -9.39 14.18 5.40
C PHE A 24 -9.53 14.38 6.91
N ARG A 25 -9.30 13.31 7.68
CA ARG A 25 -9.24 13.35 9.13
C ARG A 25 -8.09 12.49 9.65
N ILE A 26 -7.30 13.04 10.57
CA ILE A 26 -6.41 12.27 11.44
C ILE A 26 -6.98 12.29 12.86
N LYS A 27 -6.88 11.16 13.57
CA LYS A 27 -7.25 11.08 14.98
C LYS A 27 -6.46 12.11 15.79
N GLY A 28 -7.16 12.98 16.52
CA GLY A 28 -6.55 14.01 17.37
C GLY A 28 -6.08 15.27 16.65
N MET A 29 -6.42 15.44 15.37
CA MET A 29 -5.94 16.55 14.52
C MET A 29 -6.24 17.95 15.07
N SER A 30 -7.34 18.14 15.79
CA SER A 30 -7.68 19.43 16.42
C SER A 30 -6.73 19.86 17.54
N LYS A 31 -5.88 18.96 18.02
CA LYS A 31 -4.90 19.21 19.10
C LYS A 31 -3.47 19.25 18.57
N PHE A 32 -3.27 19.21 17.26
CA PHE A 32 -1.92 19.24 16.69
C PHE A 32 -1.29 20.61 16.88
N ASN A 33 0.01 20.58 17.20
CA ASN A 33 0.87 21.72 17.37
C ASN A 33 2.30 21.34 16.96
N ASP A 34 3.21 22.29 17.00
CA ASP A 34 4.61 22.12 16.59
C ASP A 34 5.36 21.00 17.35
N ASN A 35 4.92 20.68 18.56
CA ASN A 35 5.53 19.64 19.42
C ASN A 35 4.85 18.27 19.28
N SER A 36 3.87 18.16 18.39
CA SER A 36 3.09 16.94 18.24
C SER A 36 3.92 15.82 17.62
N VAL A 37 3.75 14.62 18.17
CA VAL A 37 4.33 13.39 17.62
C VAL A 37 3.19 12.54 17.11
N VAL A 38 3.01 12.51 15.79
CA VAL A 38 1.87 11.85 15.15
C VAL A 38 2.26 10.46 14.70
N LYS A 39 1.51 9.47 15.19
CA LYS A 39 1.69 8.05 14.86
C LYS A 39 0.66 7.64 13.83
N LEU A 40 1.13 7.26 12.64
CA LEU A 40 0.29 6.85 11.51
C LEU A 40 0.40 5.34 11.33
N ALA A 41 -0.74 4.66 11.37
CA ALA A 41 -0.79 3.21 11.19
C ALA A 41 -0.49 2.83 9.74
N VAL A 42 0.34 1.80 9.57
CA VAL A 42 0.74 1.25 8.28
C VAL A 42 -0.11 0.03 7.96
N THR A 43 -0.56 -0.10 6.71
CA THR A 43 -1.46 -1.18 6.28
C THR A 43 -0.67 -2.46 6.10
N ARG A 44 -1.09 -3.56 6.73
CA ARG A 44 -0.32 -4.83 6.70
C ARG A 44 -0.71 -5.76 5.56
N LEU A 45 -1.96 -5.70 5.09
CA LEU A 45 -2.54 -6.73 4.22
C LEU A 45 -1.82 -6.82 2.87
N PHE A 46 -1.40 -5.68 2.34
CA PHE A 46 -0.78 -5.59 1.02
C PHE A 46 0.73 -5.66 1.05
N TYR A 47 1.37 -5.79 2.22
CA TYR A 47 2.83 -5.87 2.27
C TYR A 47 3.34 -6.96 1.30
N PRO A 48 4.42 -6.66 0.57
CA PRO A 48 4.95 -7.63 -0.37
C PRO A 48 5.44 -8.81 0.46
N LEU A 49 5.12 -10.02 0.05
CA LEU A 49 5.81 -11.19 0.57
C LEU A 49 7.02 -11.47 -0.31
N PRO A 50 8.05 -12.18 0.18
CA PRO A 50 9.08 -12.74 -0.67
C PRO A 50 8.45 -13.46 -1.86
N LEU A 51 9.06 -13.36 -3.04
CA LEU A 51 8.53 -13.94 -4.27
C LEU A 51 8.20 -15.44 -4.09
N ILE A 52 9.12 -16.18 -3.45
CA ILE A 52 8.96 -17.61 -3.15
C ILE A 52 7.70 -17.86 -2.30
N SER A 53 7.52 -17.11 -1.20
CA SER A 53 6.33 -17.25 -0.36
C SER A 53 5.04 -16.90 -1.12
N SER A 54 5.08 -15.86 -1.94
CA SER A 54 3.92 -15.47 -2.78
C SER A 54 3.55 -16.56 -3.79
N LEU A 55 4.56 -17.15 -4.45
CA LEU A 55 4.37 -18.25 -5.41
C LEU A 55 3.85 -19.52 -4.74
N LEU A 56 4.39 -19.88 -3.57
CA LEU A 56 3.92 -21.06 -2.83
C LEU A 56 2.44 -20.93 -2.46
N ILE A 57 2.02 -19.78 -1.92
CA ILE A 57 0.60 -19.56 -1.59
C ILE A 57 -0.27 -19.62 -2.84
N LEU A 58 0.19 -19.04 -3.96
CA LEU A 58 -0.52 -19.09 -5.23
C LEU A 58 -0.71 -20.52 -5.71
N ILE A 59 0.35 -21.32 -5.75
CA ILE A 59 0.31 -22.72 -6.20
C ILE A 59 -0.63 -23.54 -5.32
N VAL A 60 -0.54 -23.39 -4.00
CA VAL A 60 -1.41 -24.12 -3.05
C VAL A 60 -2.87 -23.72 -3.21
N MET A 61 -3.17 -22.42 -3.31
CA MET A 61 -4.55 -21.94 -3.52
C MET A 61 -5.14 -22.49 -4.82
N LEU A 62 -4.41 -22.40 -5.93
CA LEU A 62 -4.87 -22.90 -7.21
C LEU A 62 -5.04 -24.42 -7.21
N GLY A 63 -4.11 -25.15 -6.59
CA GLY A 63 -4.19 -26.60 -6.47
C GLY A 63 -5.43 -27.05 -5.70
N ILE A 64 -5.72 -26.40 -4.56
CA ILE A 64 -6.91 -26.72 -3.76
C ILE A 64 -8.19 -26.32 -4.52
N ALA A 65 -8.20 -25.18 -5.21
CA ALA A 65 -9.34 -24.74 -6.00
C ALA A 65 -9.65 -25.71 -7.17
N ALA A 66 -8.61 -26.27 -7.80
CA ALA A 66 -8.74 -27.22 -8.90
C ALA A 66 -8.96 -28.66 -8.45
N ALA A 67 -8.69 -29.01 -7.19
CA ALA A 67 -8.85 -30.36 -6.65
C ALA A 67 -10.22 -31.02 -6.95
N PRO A 68 -11.37 -30.32 -6.85
CA PRO A 68 -12.65 -30.95 -7.15
C PRO A 68 -12.81 -31.43 -8.60
N LEU A 69 -12.03 -30.91 -9.56
CA LEU A 69 -12.04 -31.39 -10.95
C LEU A 69 -11.50 -32.83 -11.10
N SER A 70 -10.82 -33.34 -10.09
CA SER A 70 -10.28 -34.71 -10.08
C SER A 70 -11.17 -35.70 -9.32
N ILE A 71 -12.30 -35.24 -8.78
CA ILE A 71 -13.24 -36.06 -8.02
C ILE A 71 -14.30 -36.59 -8.99
N ALA A 72 -14.46 -37.92 -9.05
CA ALA A 72 -15.41 -38.57 -9.96
C ALA A 72 -16.87 -38.51 -9.48
N ASP A 73 -17.09 -38.19 -8.20
CA ASP A 73 -18.41 -38.01 -7.61
C ASP A 73 -18.80 -36.53 -7.68
N ASP A 74 -19.84 -36.23 -8.47
CA ASP A 74 -20.30 -34.87 -8.75
C ASP A 74 -20.83 -34.14 -7.50
N GLU A 75 -21.48 -34.85 -6.58
CA GLU A 75 -22.01 -34.26 -5.35
C GLU A 75 -20.86 -33.92 -4.38
N LEU A 76 -19.88 -34.81 -4.30
CA LEU A 76 -18.67 -34.62 -3.50
C LEU A 76 -17.79 -33.51 -4.09
N ALA A 77 -17.63 -33.45 -5.42
CA ALA A 77 -16.90 -32.40 -6.13
C ALA A 77 -17.54 -31.02 -5.90
N ARG A 78 -18.86 -30.92 -6.02
CA ARG A 78 -19.61 -29.69 -5.76
C ARG A 78 -19.51 -29.25 -4.30
N THR A 79 -19.64 -30.18 -3.36
CA THR A 79 -19.52 -29.88 -1.92
C THR A 79 -18.13 -29.36 -1.58
N PHE A 80 -17.09 -29.96 -2.16
CA PHE A 80 -15.71 -29.51 -1.99
C PHE A 80 -15.48 -28.12 -2.60
N ALA A 81 -16.01 -27.85 -3.80
CA ALA A 81 -15.93 -26.52 -4.43
C ALA A 81 -16.64 -25.44 -3.61
N LEU A 82 -17.77 -25.75 -2.98
CA LEU A 82 -18.46 -24.82 -2.08
C LEU A 82 -17.66 -24.58 -0.79
N ALA A 83 -17.07 -25.63 -0.22
CA ALA A 83 -16.21 -25.52 0.96
C ALA A 83 -14.96 -24.66 0.69
N ASN A 84 -14.44 -24.67 -0.55
CA ASN A 84 -13.30 -23.86 -0.94
C ASN A 84 -13.53 -22.34 -0.84
N PHE A 85 -14.78 -21.84 -0.88
CA PHE A 85 -15.04 -20.42 -0.62
C PHE A 85 -14.64 -20.01 0.81
N ALA A 86 -14.71 -20.94 1.78
CA ALA A 86 -14.23 -20.71 3.14
C ALA A 86 -12.70 -20.59 3.23
N LEU A 87 -11.95 -20.90 2.16
CA LEU A 87 -10.49 -20.74 2.12
C LEU A 87 -10.05 -19.29 1.88
N VAL A 88 -10.92 -18.42 1.35
CA VAL A 88 -10.60 -17.00 1.15
C VAL A 88 -10.19 -16.30 2.45
N PRO A 89 -10.94 -16.39 3.58
CA PRO A 89 -10.47 -15.84 4.84
C PRO A 89 -9.18 -16.51 5.33
N ILE A 90 -9.02 -17.83 5.12
CA ILE A 90 -7.82 -18.57 5.50
C ILE A 90 -6.59 -18.05 4.74
N TYR A 91 -6.71 -17.76 3.45
CA TYR A 91 -5.67 -17.13 2.64
C TYR A 91 -5.16 -15.84 3.28
N PHE A 92 -6.07 -14.94 3.66
CA PHE A 92 -5.70 -13.67 4.26
C PHE A 92 -5.04 -13.85 5.63
N ILE A 93 -5.48 -14.84 6.43
CA ILE A 93 -4.85 -15.19 7.71
C ILE A 93 -3.43 -15.71 7.49
N VAL A 94 -3.23 -16.69 6.59
CA VAL A 94 -1.90 -17.26 6.27
C VAL A 94 -0.96 -16.17 5.76
N ARG A 95 -1.43 -15.33 4.83
CA ARG A 95 -0.68 -14.19 4.31
C ARG A 95 -0.25 -13.25 5.44
N TRP A 96 -1.17 -12.91 6.33
CA TRP A 96 -0.89 -12.03 7.47
C TRP A 96 0.13 -12.62 8.44
N VAL A 97 0.07 -13.93 8.72
CA VAL A 97 1.07 -14.62 9.55
C VAL A 97 2.45 -14.56 8.89
N LEU A 98 2.55 -14.87 7.60
CA LEU A 98 3.82 -14.84 6.86
C LEU A 98 4.44 -13.43 6.83
N ILE A 99 3.64 -12.39 6.65
CA ILE A 99 4.08 -11.00 6.71
C ILE A 99 4.67 -10.69 8.10
N ARG A 100 3.99 -11.10 9.18
CA ARG A 100 4.49 -10.91 10.55
C ARG A 100 5.83 -11.60 10.79
N LEU A 101 5.94 -12.87 10.39
CA LEU A 101 7.15 -13.67 10.55
C LEU A 101 8.33 -13.09 9.77
N HIS A 102 8.10 -12.74 8.50
CA HIS A 102 9.17 -12.26 7.64
C HIS A 102 9.72 -10.90 8.08
N TYR A 103 8.81 -9.97 8.41
CA TYR A 103 9.18 -8.58 8.75
C TYR A 103 9.45 -8.35 10.24
N GLY A 104 9.32 -9.38 11.09
CA GLY A 104 9.59 -9.29 12.53
C GLY A 104 8.74 -8.23 13.23
N SER A 105 7.55 -7.93 12.70
CA SER A 105 6.78 -6.78 13.15
C SER A 105 6.20 -7.05 14.54
N LYS A 106 6.57 -6.26 15.55
CA LYS A 106 5.71 -6.08 16.74
C LYS A 106 4.36 -5.52 16.32
N LEU A 107 3.32 -5.73 17.13
CA LEU A 107 1.96 -5.29 16.85
C LEU A 107 1.95 -3.77 16.56
N ALA A 108 1.79 -3.43 15.27
CA ALA A 108 1.63 -2.10 14.67
C ALA A 108 2.95 -1.39 14.31
N GLN A 109 3.45 -1.66 13.11
CA GLN A 109 4.35 -0.75 12.43
C GLN A 109 3.64 0.58 12.22
N GLN A 110 4.32 1.65 12.61
CA GLN A 110 3.80 3.01 12.57
C GLN A 110 4.84 3.89 11.90
N CYS A 111 4.36 4.83 11.09
CA CYS A 111 5.16 5.98 10.72
C CYS A 111 4.98 7.03 11.80
N ILE A 112 6.09 7.50 12.37
CA ILE A 112 6.06 8.56 13.37
C ILE A 112 6.57 9.81 12.69
N VAL A 113 5.74 10.86 12.68
CA VAL A 113 6.08 12.15 12.08
C VAL A 113 6.03 13.20 13.18
N SER A 114 7.06 14.02 13.24
CA SER A 114 7.21 15.15 14.16
C SER A 114 7.88 16.29 13.43
N ARG A 115 8.08 17.44 14.08
CA ARG A 115 8.81 18.57 13.50
C ARG A 115 10.27 18.24 13.16
N ASP A 116 10.93 17.41 13.97
CA ASP A 116 12.38 17.24 13.90
C ASP A 116 12.79 15.95 13.19
N LYS A 117 11.91 14.95 13.16
CA LYS A 117 12.23 13.62 12.62
C LYS A 117 11.03 12.88 12.05
N LEU A 118 11.34 12.02 11.10
CA LEU A 118 10.48 11.04 10.49
C LEU A 118 11.02 9.64 10.82
N ILE A 119 10.20 8.81 11.46
CA ILE A 119 10.52 7.41 11.76
C ILE A 119 9.64 6.54 10.89
N LEU A 120 10.27 5.65 10.14
CA LEU A 120 9.63 4.72 9.22
C LEU A 120 9.96 3.28 9.63
N PRO A 121 9.06 2.31 9.42
CA PRO A 121 9.43 0.89 9.52
C PRO A 121 10.45 0.55 8.41
N GLY A 122 11.72 0.36 8.76
CA GLY A 122 12.79 0.00 7.84
C GLY A 122 12.52 -1.31 7.09
N SER A 123 11.83 -2.25 7.73
CA SER A 123 11.39 -3.52 7.12
C SER A 123 10.43 -3.33 5.94
N ALA A 124 9.78 -2.17 5.83
CA ALA A 124 8.87 -1.81 4.76
C ALA A 124 9.54 -1.07 3.60
N ILE A 125 10.80 -0.73 3.77
CA ILE A 125 11.60 0.03 2.82
C ILE A 125 12.56 -0.94 2.16
N ILE A 126 12.60 -0.91 0.83
CA ILE A 126 13.51 -1.75 0.05
C ILE A 126 14.96 -1.41 0.43
N ASN A 127 15.77 -2.45 0.62
CA ASN A 127 17.20 -2.35 0.96
C ASN A 127 17.51 -1.67 2.31
N LYS A 128 16.56 -1.65 3.26
CA LYS A 128 16.82 -1.18 4.62
C LYS A 128 16.78 -2.34 5.62
N PRO A 129 17.62 -2.28 6.67
CA PRO A 129 17.63 -3.30 7.71
C PRO A 129 16.29 -3.35 8.44
N LYS A 130 15.99 -4.52 9.02
CA LYS A 130 14.79 -4.68 9.86
C LYS A 130 14.89 -3.75 11.07
N GLY A 131 13.80 -3.08 11.41
CA GLY A 131 13.73 -2.16 12.55
C GLY A 131 13.12 -0.81 12.20
N GLU A 132 13.41 0.20 13.01
CA GLU A 132 13.03 1.59 12.75
C GLU A 132 14.12 2.28 11.92
N TYR A 133 13.68 3.02 10.91
CA TYR A 133 14.52 3.87 10.08
C TYR A 133 14.20 5.32 10.42
N VAL A 134 15.11 5.94 11.17
CA VAL A 134 14.98 7.32 11.64
C VAL A 134 15.66 8.26 10.66
N ILE A 135 14.94 9.27 10.20
CA ILE A 135 15.42 10.32 9.31
C ILE A 135 15.16 11.65 10.00
N GLU A 136 16.22 12.38 10.33
CA GLU A 136 16.10 13.75 10.83
C GLU A 136 15.64 14.68 9.70
N ARG A 137 14.80 15.65 10.02
CA ARG A 137 14.25 16.60 9.04
C ARG A 137 15.36 17.34 8.32
N GLU A 138 16.40 17.74 9.04
CA GLU A 138 17.55 18.47 8.48
C GLU A 138 18.24 17.66 7.37
N HIS A 139 18.32 16.33 7.53
CA HIS A 139 18.87 15.44 6.53
C HIS A 139 17.97 15.23 5.31
N ILE A 140 16.72 15.71 5.30
CA ILE A 140 15.82 15.62 4.16
C ILE A 140 16.01 16.84 3.28
N LYS A 141 16.64 16.64 2.13
CA LYS A 141 16.79 17.68 1.10
C LYS A 141 15.44 17.99 0.42
N ARG A 142 14.62 16.96 0.18
CA ARG A 142 13.31 17.11 -0.47
C ARG A 142 12.42 15.89 -0.24
N ALA A 143 11.13 16.11 -0.04
CA ALA A 143 10.10 15.08 -0.12
C ALA A 143 9.29 15.28 -1.42
N LYS A 144 9.42 14.37 -2.39
CA LYS A 144 8.70 14.42 -3.67
C LYS A 144 7.45 13.56 -3.58
N VAL A 145 6.29 14.21 -3.61
CA VAL A 145 4.97 13.59 -3.57
C VAL A 145 4.52 13.31 -4.99
N ILE A 146 4.41 12.03 -5.33
CA ILE A 146 3.98 11.57 -6.65
C ILE A 146 2.48 11.36 -6.62
N TYR A 147 1.75 12.02 -7.52
CA TYR A 147 0.29 11.96 -7.55
C TYR A 147 -0.27 11.74 -8.95
N LYS A 148 -1.52 11.27 -9.00
CA LYS A 148 -2.35 11.16 -10.20
C LYS A 148 -3.65 11.92 -9.99
N SER A 149 -4.02 12.75 -10.95
CA SER A 149 -5.25 13.53 -10.91
C SER A 149 -6.39 12.68 -11.46
N ARG A 150 -7.53 12.68 -10.78
CA ARG A 150 -8.74 12.03 -11.24
C ARG A 150 -9.88 13.03 -11.18
N HIS A 151 -10.59 13.21 -12.29
CA HIS A 151 -11.85 13.94 -12.29
C HIS A 151 -12.93 13.09 -11.63
N ALA A 152 -13.49 13.58 -10.51
CA ALA A 152 -14.68 13.02 -9.91
C ALA A 152 -15.88 13.87 -10.35
N ARG A 153 -16.87 13.26 -11.03
CA ARG A 153 -18.02 13.96 -11.62
C ARG A 153 -18.77 14.87 -10.62
N ALA A 154 -18.78 14.52 -9.33
CA ALA A 154 -19.51 15.26 -8.29
C ALA A 154 -18.65 16.23 -7.44
N PHE A 155 -17.32 16.16 -7.51
CA PHE A 155 -16.44 16.85 -6.56
C PHE A 155 -15.21 17.54 -7.18
N GLY A 156 -15.18 17.67 -8.51
CA GLY A 156 -14.05 18.27 -9.23
C GLY A 156 -12.81 17.37 -9.32
N VAL A 157 -11.65 17.99 -9.53
CA VAL A 157 -10.35 17.29 -9.64
C VAL A 157 -9.87 16.85 -8.26
N ARG A 158 -9.51 15.57 -8.13
CA ARG A 158 -8.89 15.02 -6.92
C ARG A 158 -7.50 14.46 -7.23
N ASN A 159 -6.55 14.76 -6.36
CA ASN A 159 -5.18 14.28 -6.44
C ASN A 159 -5.05 13.01 -5.58
N HIS A 160 -4.77 11.89 -6.22
CA HIS A 160 -4.48 10.63 -5.56
C HIS A 160 -2.98 10.47 -5.41
N ILE A 161 -2.48 10.35 -4.18
CA ILE A 161 -1.06 10.14 -3.92
C ILE A 161 -0.70 8.70 -4.20
N VAL A 162 0.32 8.50 -5.01
CA VAL A 162 0.78 7.19 -5.49
C VAL A 162 2.09 6.79 -4.80
N GLY A 163 2.93 7.76 -4.44
CA GLY A 163 4.18 7.51 -3.75
C GLY A 163 4.74 8.78 -3.11
N ILE A 164 5.65 8.62 -2.17
CA ILE A 164 6.48 9.72 -1.63
C ILE A 164 7.93 9.28 -1.71
N GLU A 165 8.77 10.05 -2.40
CA GLU A 165 10.21 9.84 -2.48
C GLU A 165 10.93 10.90 -1.63
N PHE A 166 11.59 10.46 -0.57
CA PHE A 166 12.51 11.32 0.18
C PHE A 166 13.88 11.27 -0.45
N ILE A 167 14.41 12.44 -0.77
CA ILE A 167 15.79 12.63 -1.22
C ILE A 167 16.53 13.21 -0.03
N LEU A 168 17.50 12.46 0.49
CA LEU A 168 18.33 12.88 1.61
C LEU A 168 19.46 13.79 1.13
N GLN A 169 20.05 14.55 2.05
CA GLN A 169 21.23 15.36 1.77
C GLN A 169 22.40 14.51 1.26
N SER A 170 22.52 13.27 1.73
CA SER A 170 23.49 12.27 1.25
C SER A 170 23.29 11.83 -0.20
N GLY A 171 22.18 12.22 -0.84
CA GLY A 171 21.79 11.74 -2.17
C GLY A 171 21.02 10.42 -2.16
N GLU A 172 20.90 9.76 -1.00
CA GLU A 172 20.08 8.57 -0.84
C GLU A 172 18.61 8.88 -1.13
N LYS A 173 17.93 7.94 -1.80
CA LYS A 173 16.50 8.03 -2.13
C LYS A 173 15.72 6.95 -1.39
N VAL A 174 14.71 7.37 -0.65
CA VAL A 174 13.81 6.49 0.11
C VAL A 174 12.42 6.62 -0.47
N TYR A 175 11.92 5.54 -1.07
CA TYR A 175 10.61 5.53 -1.72
C TYR A 175 9.56 4.85 -0.84
N LEU A 176 8.44 5.54 -0.62
CA LEU A 176 7.26 5.03 0.06
C LEU A 176 6.12 4.81 -0.92
N ASP A 177 5.51 3.63 -0.85
CA ASP A 177 4.43 3.18 -1.73
C ASP A 177 3.05 3.33 -1.08
N ALA A 178 2.06 3.75 -1.87
CA ALA A 178 0.67 3.96 -1.42
C ALA A 178 -0.01 2.69 -0.88
N LEU A 179 0.47 1.51 -1.27
CA LEU A 179 -0.11 0.24 -0.80
C LEU A 179 0.23 -0.06 0.66
N TYR A 180 1.35 0.46 1.14
CA TYR A 180 1.92 0.09 2.44
C TYR A 180 1.78 1.24 3.43
N PHE A 181 2.04 2.45 2.96
CA PHE A 181 2.16 3.63 3.80
C PHE A 181 0.89 4.50 3.75
N PRO A 182 0.52 5.15 4.86
CA PRO A 182 -0.60 6.08 4.90
C PRO A 182 -0.21 7.42 4.24
N LEU A 183 0.02 7.42 2.92
CA LEU A 183 0.66 8.53 2.22
C LEU A 183 -0.13 9.84 2.28
N LYS A 184 -1.47 9.80 2.27
CA LYS A 184 -2.29 11.01 2.40
C LYS A 184 -2.08 11.67 3.75
N GLN A 185 -2.07 10.86 4.81
CA GLN A 185 -1.81 11.34 6.17
C GLN A 185 -0.38 11.82 6.32
N LEU A 186 0.57 11.08 5.78
CA LEU A 186 1.98 11.45 5.81
C LEU A 186 2.20 12.77 5.07
N PHE A 187 1.65 12.94 3.87
CA PHE A 187 1.76 14.20 3.11
C PHE A 187 1.19 15.39 3.86
N TYR A 188 0.00 15.24 4.48
CA TYR A 188 -0.57 16.28 5.33
C TYR A 188 0.40 16.66 6.47
N MET A 189 0.95 15.66 7.16
CA MET A 189 1.88 15.92 8.28
C MET A 189 3.20 16.54 7.82
N LEU A 190 3.71 16.17 6.64
CA LEU A 190 4.91 16.78 6.06
C LEU A 190 4.68 18.27 5.78
N LEU A 191 3.51 18.64 5.26
CA LEU A 191 3.15 20.05 5.09
C LEU A 191 2.96 20.75 6.44
N PHE A 192 2.27 20.12 7.40
CA PHE A 192 2.01 20.70 8.71
C PHE A 192 3.27 21.03 9.50
N PHE A 193 4.32 20.19 9.39
CA PHE A 193 5.62 20.40 10.04
C PHE A 193 6.65 21.10 9.14
N ASP A 194 6.23 21.72 8.04
CA ASP A 194 7.09 22.47 7.11
C ASP A 194 8.28 21.67 6.55
N TYR A 195 8.08 20.39 6.23
CA TYR A 195 9.09 19.63 5.48
C TYR A 195 9.24 20.19 4.05
N PRO A 196 10.42 20.03 3.41
CA PRO A 196 10.67 20.55 2.06
C PRO A 196 9.95 19.71 0.99
N VAL A 197 8.64 19.90 0.85
CA VAL A 197 7.78 19.09 -0.04
C VAL A 197 7.71 19.68 -1.44
N ARG A 198 7.69 18.79 -2.46
CA ARG A 198 7.34 19.13 -3.85
C ARG A 198 6.41 18.09 -4.44
N THR A 199 5.51 18.50 -5.30
CA THR A 199 4.58 17.60 -5.98
C THR A 199 5.04 17.28 -7.40
N ALA A 200 4.81 16.06 -7.87
CA ALA A 200 5.10 15.66 -9.23
C ALA A 200 4.01 14.72 -9.75
N HIS A 201 3.63 14.89 -11.01
CA HIS A 201 2.70 13.96 -11.64
C HIS A 201 3.40 12.62 -11.93
N GLY A 202 2.68 11.52 -11.72
CA GLY A 202 3.22 10.18 -11.99
C GLY A 202 2.18 9.08 -11.92
N GLN A 203 2.66 7.85 -12.15
CA GLN A 203 1.86 6.63 -12.18
C GLN A 203 2.30 5.65 -11.08
N TYR A 204 1.50 4.61 -10.86
CA TYR A 204 1.86 3.53 -9.94
C TYR A 204 3.15 2.86 -10.37
N SER A 205 3.98 2.51 -9.38
CA SER A 205 5.14 1.67 -9.66
C SER A 205 4.67 0.30 -10.14
N PHE A 206 5.38 -0.26 -11.13
CA PHE A 206 5.12 -1.62 -11.60
C PHE A 206 5.16 -2.64 -10.45
N LYS A 207 6.01 -2.41 -9.45
CA LYS A 207 6.09 -3.25 -8.24
C LYS A 207 4.79 -3.22 -7.43
N SER A 208 4.14 -2.07 -7.32
CA SER A 208 2.85 -1.93 -6.63
C SER A 208 1.76 -2.70 -7.38
N LEU A 209 1.72 -2.56 -8.71
CA LEU A 209 0.77 -3.31 -9.55
C LEU A 209 0.96 -4.82 -9.40
N LEU A 210 2.21 -5.28 -9.44
CA LEU A 210 2.56 -6.69 -9.25
C LEU A 210 2.12 -7.19 -7.86
N ALA A 211 2.32 -6.41 -6.80
CA ALA A 211 1.90 -6.76 -5.45
C ALA A 211 0.36 -6.89 -5.32
N ILE A 212 -0.39 -6.02 -5.99
CA ILE A 212 -1.86 -6.13 -6.07
C ILE A 212 -2.24 -7.43 -6.79
N VAL A 213 -1.62 -7.72 -7.94
CA VAL A 213 -1.89 -8.94 -8.70
C VAL A 213 -1.60 -10.17 -7.85
N PHE A 214 -0.43 -10.29 -7.22
CA PHE A 214 -0.10 -11.44 -6.37
C PHE A 214 -0.96 -11.57 -5.11
N THR A 215 -1.65 -10.51 -4.70
CA THR A 215 -2.57 -10.54 -3.56
C THR A 215 -3.99 -10.90 -3.98
N ALA A 216 -4.48 -10.33 -5.08
CA ALA A 216 -5.86 -10.50 -5.53
C ALA A 216 -6.05 -11.72 -6.44
N PHE A 217 -5.08 -12.02 -7.30
CA PHE A 217 -5.18 -13.08 -8.31
C PHE A 217 -5.45 -14.47 -7.71
N PRO A 218 -4.77 -14.95 -6.65
CA PRO A 218 -5.07 -16.25 -6.08
C PRO A 218 -6.54 -16.37 -5.63
N VAL A 219 -7.08 -15.32 -5.03
CA VAL A 219 -8.46 -15.28 -4.55
C VAL A 219 -9.44 -15.28 -5.72
N LEU A 220 -9.23 -14.39 -6.70
CA LEU A 220 -10.10 -14.30 -7.88
C LEU A 220 -10.08 -15.59 -8.70
N ALA A 221 -8.91 -16.17 -8.95
CA ALA A 221 -8.77 -17.41 -9.68
C ALA A 221 -9.44 -18.57 -8.93
N SER A 222 -9.24 -18.67 -7.61
CA SER A 222 -9.92 -19.68 -6.79
C SER A 222 -11.43 -19.56 -6.86
N MET A 223 -11.98 -18.33 -6.78
CA MET A 223 -13.42 -18.10 -6.86
C MET A 223 -13.97 -18.46 -8.25
N VAL A 224 -13.27 -18.10 -9.33
CA VAL A 224 -13.69 -18.42 -10.70
C VAL A 224 -13.68 -19.92 -10.94
N ILE A 225 -12.63 -20.63 -10.52
CA ILE A 225 -12.54 -22.09 -10.66
C ILE A 225 -13.68 -22.76 -9.88
N CYS A 226 -13.91 -22.38 -8.62
CA CYS A 226 -14.97 -22.98 -7.82
C CYS A 226 -16.36 -22.69 -8.38
N ALA A 227 -16.60 -21.47 -8.90
CA ALA A 227 -17.87 -21.14 -9.55
C ALA A 227 -18.10 -21.98 -10.81
N ALA A 228 -17.07 -22.12 -11.66
CA ALA A 228 -17.15 -22.94 -12.87
C ALA A 228 -17.44 -24.41 -12.55
N VAL A 229 -16.83 -24.96 -11.50
CA VAL A 229 -17.10 -26.33 -11.02
C VAL A 229 -18.53 -26.47 -10.54
N VAL A 230 -19.05 -25.52 -9.76
CA VAL A 230 -20.44 -25.58 -9.27
C VAL A 230 -21.43 -25.46 -10.43
N GLU A 231 -21.13 -24.64 -11.44
CA GLU A 231 -21.97 -24.46 -12.63
C GLU A 231 -21.98 -25.71 -13.52
N SER A 232 -20.87 -26.45 -13.63
CA SER A 232 -20.83 -27.69 -14.43
C SER A 232 -21.68 -28.84 -13.88
N PHE A 233 -22.19 -28.71 -12.64
CA PHE A 233 -23.04 -29.71 -11.98
C PHE A 233 -24.49 -29.22 -11.74
N LEU A 234 -24.90 -28.12 -12.38
CA LEU A 234 -26.28 -27.59 -12.39
C LEU A 234 -26.97 -27.92 -13.72
#